data_AF-X1JM46-F1
#
_entry.id   AF-X1JM46-F1
#
_cell.length_a   1.000
_cell.length_b   1.000
_cell.length_c   1.000
_cell.angle_alpha   90.00
_cell.angle_beta   90.00
_cell.angle_gamma   90.00
#
_symmetry.space_group_name_H-M   'P 1'
#
loop_
_entity.id
_entity.type
_entity.pdbx_description
1 polymer ?
#
loop_
_entity_poly.entity_id
_entity_poly.type
_entity_poly.pdbx_seq_one_letter_code
_entity_poly.pdbx_strand_id
1 'polypeptide(L)'
;MNWLRPYAAKAKVEHEFDVDHLNIFVTFRFAMNEEVKPPDELWLVEADDILKPVTASAWQDSWTILLTVPNLVVNPDRVTLEYNGPHENLKITWDKQWEPWGPIVSVELPPVYTT
;
A
#
# COMPACT_ATOMS: atom_id res chain seq x y z
N MET A 1 2.28 -33.32 -3.85
CA MET A 1 3.23 -32.20 -3.80
C MET A 1 2.47 -30.89 -3.93
N ASN A 2 2.19 -30.20 -2.82
CA ASN A 2 1.56 -28.89 -2.82
C ASN A 2 2.63 -27.87 -3.21
N TRP A 3 2.62 -27.35 -4.43
CA TRP A 3 3.55 -26.28 -4.82
C TRP A 3 3.22 -25.04 -4.01
N LEU A 4 3.98 -24.84 -2.93
CA LEU A 4 4.14 -23.60 -2.20
C LEU A 4 4.53 -22.50 -3.20
N ARG A 5 3.55 -21.85 -3.83
CA ARG A 5 3.77 -20.57 -4.49
C ARG A 5 3.74 -19.51 -3.39
N PRO A 6 4.90 -18.96 -2.96
CA PRO A 6 4.92 -17.91 -1.96
C PRO A 6 4.09 -16.73 -2.49
N TYR A 7 3.35 -16.13 -1.58
CA TYR A 7 2.02 -15.56 -1.75
C TYR A 7 1.99 -14.19 -2.47
N ALA A 8 0.80 -13.60 -2.60
CA ALA A 8 0.53 -12.32 -3.26
C ALA A 8 1.27 -11.11 -2.62
N ALA A 9 2.00 -11.32 -1.52
CA ALA A 9 2.80 -10.36 -0.75
C ALA A 9 4.10 -9.88 -1.45
N LYS A 10 4.18 -9.92 -2.78
CA LYS A 10 5.18 -9.12 -3.50
C LYS A 10 4.48 -7.88 -4.02
N ALA A 11 4.46 -6.86 -3.16
CA ALA A 11 4.04 -5.52 -3.53
C ALA A 11 5.28 -4.65 -3.74
N LYS A 12 5.25 -3.82 -4.77
CA LYS A 12 6.13 -2.66 -4.87
C LYS A 12 5.42 -1.50 -4.19
N VAL A 13 6.11 -0.83 -3.27
CA VAL A 13 5.57 0.33 -2.56
C VAL A 13 6.31 1.56 -3.06
N GLU A 14 5.57 2.51 -3.57
CA GLU A 14 6.07 3.80 -4.05
C GLU A 14 5.34 4.90 -3.30
N HIS A 15 5.98 6.03 -3.06
CA HIS A 15 5.33 7.16 -2.42
C HIS A 15 5.64 8.46 -3.14
N GLU A 16 4.71 9.39 -3.04
CA GLU A 16 4.82 10.76 -3.53
C GLU A 16 4.38 11.68 -2.39
N PHE A 17 5.27 12.59 -2.02
CA PHE A 17 4.93 13.66 -1.09
C PHE A 17 4.37 14.84 -1.87
N ASP A 18 3.14 15.23 -1.51
CA ASP A 18 2.50 16.47 -1.96
C ASP A 18 2.54 17.49 -0.81
N VAL A 19 2.06 18.71 -1.05
CA VAL A 19 2.20 19.88 -0.17
C VAL A 19 1.83 19.61 1.30
N ASP A 20 0.81 18.79 1.57
CA ASP A 20 0.29 18.53 2.93
C ASP A 20 -0.05 17.05 3.22
N HIS A 21 0.26 16.14 2.30
CA HIS A 21 -0.08 14.74 2.42
C HIS A 21 0.91 13.83 1.67
N LEU A 22 0.92 12.56 2.06
CA LEU A 22 1.71 11.52 1.43
C LEU A 22 0.78 10.55 0.70
N ASN A 23 1.01 10.40 -0.60
CA ASN A 23 0.36 9.41 -1.45
C ASN A 23 1.25 8.19 -1.54
N ILE A 24 0.71 7.01 -1.25
CA ILE A 24 1.45 5.74 -1.28
C ILE A 24 0.77 4.82 -2.28
N PHE A 25 1.51 4.44 -3.30
CA PHE A 25 1.08 3.50 -4.33
C PHE A 25 1.59 2.11 -3.99
N VAL A 26 0.67 1.17 -3.86
CA VAL A 26 0.97 -0.23 -3.61
C VAL A 26 0.62 -1.02 -4.86
N THR A 27 1.64 -1.43 -5.62
CA THR A 27 1.47 -2.23 -6.83
C THR A 27 1.72 -3.70 -6.53
N PHE A 28 0.68 -4.51 -6.68
CA PHE A 28 0.72 -5.94 -6.44
C PHE A 28 1.20 -6.72 -7.66
N ARG A 29 1.87 -7.85 -7.38
CA ARG A 29 2.30 -8.78 -8.43
C ARG A 29 1.16 -9.43 -9.22
N PHE A 30 -0.03 -9.53 -8.64
CA PHE A 30 -1.18 -10.24 -9.23
C PHE A 30 -2.42 -9.36 -9.21
N ALA A 31 -3.33 -9.59 -10.15
CA ALA A 31 -4.58 -8.85 -10.24
C ALA A 31 -5.48 -9.15 -9.03
N MET A 32 -6.00 -8.08 -8.45
CA MET A 32 -6.82 -7.97 -7.26
C MET A 32 -8.29 -7.82 -7.62
N ASN A 33 -9.18 -8.21 -6.70
CA ASN A 33 -10.59 -7.88 -6.81
C ASN A 33 -10.82 -6.45 -6.31
N GLU A 34 -11.08 -5.53 -7.23
CA GLU A 34 -11.31 -4.10 -6.96
C GLU A 34 -12.63 -3.83 -6.22
N GLU A 35 -13.57 -4.77 -6.23
CA GLU A 35 -14.85 -4.64 -5.51
C GLU A 35 -14.67 -4.66 -3.98
N VAL A 36 -13.55 -5.23 -3.51
CA VAL A 36 -13.23 -5.31 -2.08
C VAL A 36 -12.04 -4.43 -1.76
N LYS A 37 -12.26 -3.48 -0.85
CA LYS A 37 -11.22 -2.59 -0.34
C LYS A 37 -10.78 -3.02 1.06
N PRO A 38 -9.48 -3.06 1.37
CA PRO A 38 -9.00 -3.25 2.75
C PRO A 38 -9.47 -2.10 3.64
N PRO A 39 -9.85 -2.39 4.90
CA PRO A 39 -9.98 -1.34 5.91
C PRO A 39 -8.69 -0.54 6.04
N ASP A 40 -8.82 0.77 6.18
CA ASP A 40 -7.68 1.69 6.22
C ASP A 40 -6.76 1.41 7.44
N GLU A 41 -7.33 0.89 8.53
CA GLU A 41 -6.63 0.52 9.78
C GLU A 41 -5.65 -0.66 9.62
N LEU A 42 -5.76 -1.45 8.55
CA LEU A 42 -4.83 -2.57 8.30
C LEU A 42 -3.53 -2.11 7.64
N TRP A 43 -3.49 -0.87 7.15
CA TRP A 43 -2.32 -0.25 6.55
C TRP A 43 -1.55 0.52 7.61
N LEU A 44 -0.37 0.01 7.96
CA LEU A 44 0.52 0.64 8.92
C LEU A 44 1.60 1.39 8.15
N VAL A 45 1.42 2.71 8.02
CA VAL A 45 2.43 3.59 7.44
C VAL A 45 3.28 4.15 8.56
N GLU A 46 4.58 4.07 8.40
CA GLU A 46 5.54 4.71 9.29
C GLU A 46 6.40 5.67 8.46
N ALA A 47 6.44 6.93 8.88
CA ALA A 47 7.23 7.99 8.28
C ALA A 47 8.17 8.57 9.34
N ASP A 48 9.49 8.47 9.12
CA ASP A 48 10.54 8.84 10.06
C ASP A 48 10.34 8.27 11.47
N ASP A 49 10.10 6.95 11.55
CA ASP A 49 9.85 6.21 12.79
C ASP A 49 8.56 6.64 13.54
N ILE A 50 7.65 7.37 12.87
CA ILE A 50 6.34 7.78 13.40
C ILE A 50 5.22 7.12 12.60
N LEU A 51 4.36 6.38 13.30
CA LEU A 51 3.18 5.78 12.70
C LEU A 51 2.17 6.85 12.28
N LYS A 52 1.74 6.80 11.03
CA LYS A 52 0.77 7.72 10.43
C LYS A 52 -0.48 6.95 9.98
N PRO A 53 -1.68 7.41 10.33
CA PRO A 53 -2.90 6.73 9.92
C PRO A 53 -3.16 6.98 8.43
N VAL A 54 -3.51 5.91 7.71
CA VAL A 54 -4.14 6.04 6.39
C VAL A 54 -5.59 6.47 6.61
N THR A 55 -6.01 7.55 5.95
CA THR A 55 -7.39 8.06 6.07
C THR A 55 -8.24 7.84 4.83
N ALA A 56 -7.59 7.49 3.72
CA ALA A 56 -8.27 7.13 2.50
C ALA A 56 -7.46 6.09 1.72
N SER A 57 -8.19 5.22 1.03
CA SER A 57 -7.61 4.28 0.08
C SER A 57 -8.55 4.13 -1.12
N ALA A 58 -7.98 3.97 -2.31
CA ALA A 58 -8.71 3.84 -3.56
C ALA A 58 -7.94 2.98 -4.58
N TRP A 59 -8.62 2.04 -5.21
CA TRP A 59 -8.09 1.29 -6.34
C TRP A 59 -7.87 2.23 -7.54
N GLN A 60 -6.67 2.18 -8.13
CA GLN A 60 -6.35 2.88 -9.38
C GLN A 60 -6.54 1.97 -10.58
N ASP A 61 -6.24 0.68 -10.39
CA ASP A 61 -6.42 -0.40 -11.36
C ASP A 61 -6.42 -1.75 -10.63
N SER A 62 -6.51 -2.87 -11.37
CA SER A 62 -6.55 -4.21 -10.78
C SER A 62 -5.26 -4.62 -10.08
N TRP A 63 -4.18 -3.85 -10.12
CA TRP A 63 -2.90 -4.15 -9.48
C TRP A 63 -2.47 -3.06 -8.50
N THR A 64 -3.04 -1.87 -8.55
CA THR A 64 -2.53 -0.71 -7.82
C THR A 64 -3.60 -0.12 -6.93
N ILE A 65 -3.32 -0.03 -5.63
CA ILE A 65 -4.11 0.74 -4.68
C ILE A 65 -3.31 1.97 -4.24
N LEU A 66 -3.98 3.12 -4.22
CA LEU A 66 -3.49 4.37 -3.65
C LEU A 66 -3.95 4.45 -2.20
N LEU A 67 -3.03 4.77 -1.30
CA LEU A 67 -3.28 5.09 0.10
C LEU A 67 -2.91 6.56 0.33
N THR A 68 -3.73 7.29 1.09
CA THR A 68 -3.46 8.70 1.41
C THR A 68 -3.29 8.86 2.91
N VAL A 69 -2.17 9.48 3.28
CA VAL A 69 -1.81 9.84 4.64
C VAL A 69 -1.78 11.36 4.76
N PRO A 70 -2.75 11.99 5.44
CA PRO A 70 -2.84 13.44 5.53
C PRO A 70 -1.95 14.00 6.65
N ASN A 71 -1.85 15.33 6.68
CA ASN A 71 -1.20 16.09 7.75
C ASN A 71 0.31 15.81 7.89
N LEU A 72 1.01 15.64 6.77
CA LEU A 72 2.47 15.70 6.76
C LEU A 72 2.92 17.11 6.40
N VAL A 73 3.59 17.76 7.35
CA VAL A 73 4.10 19.14 7.20
C VAL A 73 5.44 19.17 6.47
N VAL A 74 6.16 18.05 6.45
CA VAL A 74 7.49 17.90 5.86
C VAL A 74 7.57 16.58 5.11
N ASN A 75 8.34 16.57 4.02
CA ASN A 75 8.67 15.34 3.31
C ASN A 75 9.52 14.44 4.22
N PRO A 76 9.07 13.22 4.55
CA PRO A 76 9.84 12.31 5.39
C PRO A 76 11.08 11.76 4.67
N ASP A 77 12.17 11.52 5.41
CA ASP A 77 13.38 10.92 4.87
C ASP A 77 13.20 9.41 4.62
N ARG A 78 12.34 8.75 5.40
CA ARG A 78 12.06 7.32 5.28
C ARG A 78 10.59 7.02 5.49
N VAL A 79 10.00 6.32 4.52
CA VAL A 79 8.63 5.80 4.60
C VAL A 79 8.62 4.28 4.45
N THR A 80 8.00 3.60 5.40
CA THR A 80 7.70 2.16 5.32
C THR A 80 6.20 1.90 5.37
N LEU A 81 5.77 0.88 4.64
CA LEU A 81 4.39 0.39 4.67
C LEU A 81 4.36 -1.08 5.07
N GLU A 82 3.56 -1.38 6.08
CA GLU A 82 3.24 -2.73 6.53
C GLU A 82 1.74 -3.00 6.35
N TYR A 83 1.40 -4.26 6.05
CA TYR A 83 0.01 -4.71 5.97
C TYR A 83 -0.23 -5.79 7.02
N ASN A 84 -1.06 -5.48 8.02
CA ASN A 84 -1.32 -6.34 9.18
C ASN A 84 -2.55 -7.27 8.99
N GLY A 85 -2.95 -7.53 7.74
CA GLY A 85 -4.08 -8.42 7.44
C GLY A 85 -3.84 -9.88 7.89
N PRO A 86 -4.81 -10.79 7.67
CA PRO A 86 -5.71 -10.78 6.53
C PRO A 86 -7.09 -10.19 6.83
N HIS A 87 -7.69 -9.54 5.83
CA HIS A 87 -9.12 -9.26 5.81
C HIS A 87 -9.85 -10.37 5.04
N GLU A 88 -10.88 -10.97 5.64
CA GLU A 88 -11.52 -12.22 5.16
C GLU A 88 -12.05 -12.17 3.72
N ASN A 89 -12.48 -10.98 3.29
CA ASN A 89 -13.06 -10.74 1.97
C ASN A 89 -12.02 -10.35 0.91
N LEU A 90 -10.77 -10.20 1.30
CA LEU A 90 -9.75 -9.58 0.48
C LEU A 90 -8.94 -10.64 -0.27
N LYS A 91 -9.34 -10.85 -1.52
CA LYS A 91 -8.89 -11.97 -2.35
C LYS A 91 -8.33 -11.47 -3.67
N ILE A 92 -7.34 -12.19 -4.19
CA ILE A 92 -6.92 -12.08 -5.59
C ILE A 92 -7.97 -12.73 -6.50
N THR A 93 -7.91 -12.43 -7.80
CA THR A 93 -8.83 -12.92 -8.86
C THR A 93 -9.01 -14.45 -8.98
N TRP A 94 -8.23 -15.25 -8.23
CA TRP A 94 -8.28 -16.71 -8.15
C TRP A 94 -8.55 -17.18 -6.71
N ASP A 95 -9.37 -16.42 -5.97
CA ASP A 95 -9.95 -16.69 -4.65
C ASP A 95 -8.98 -16.90 -3.48
N LYS A 96 -7.71 -16.53 -3.65
CA LYS A 96 -6.71 -16.63 -2.57
C LYS A 96 -6.68 -15.33 -1.75
N GLN A 97 -6.70 -15.45 -0.43
CA GLN A 97 -6.63 -14.30 0.49
C GLN A 97 -5.24 -13.63 0.46
N TRP A 98 -5.22 -12.35 0.83
CA TRP A 98 -3.99 -11.61 1.10
C TRP A 98 -3.33 -12.12 2.37
N GLU A 99 -2.01 -12.17 2.38
CA GLU A 99 -1.26 -12.45 3.60
C GLU A 99 -0.74 -11.14 4.18
N PRO A 100 -0.58 -11.04 5.51
CA PRO A 100 0.20 -9.97 6.08
C PRO A 100 1.61 -9.97 5.51
N TRP A 101 2.17 -8.77 5.36
CA TRP A 101 3.59 -8.60 5.06
C TRP A 101 4.17 -7.53 5.96
N GLY A 102 5.41 -7.76 6.38
CA GLY A 102 6.16 -6.81 7.21
C GLY A 102 6.49 -5.50 6.47
N PRO A 103 7.19 -4.58 7.14
CA PRO A 103 7.43 -3.24 6.62
C PRO A 103 8.29 -3.28 5.35
N ILE A 104 7.74 -2.75 4.27
CA ILE A 104 8.43 -2.54 3.00
C ILE A 104 8.85 -1.07 2.93
N VAL A 105 10.16 -0.83 2.73
CA VAL A 105 10.68 0.52 2.45
C VAL A 105 10.15 0.94 1.09
N SER A 106 9.44 2.06 1.08
CA SER A 106 8.89 2.61 -0.15
C SER A 106 9.92 3.40 -0.94
N VAL A 107 9.72 3.49 -2.26
CA VAL A 107 10.57 4.25 -3.18
C VAL A 107 9.91 5.59 -3.47
N GLU A 108 10.62 6.69 -3.26
CA GLU A 108 10.15 8.03 -3.60
C GLU A 108 10.00 8.16 -5.13
N LEU A 109 8.82 8.60 -5.57
CA LEU A 109 8.57 8.96 -6.96
C LEU A 109 9.05 10.41 -7.20
N PRO A 110 9.64 10.69 -8.38
CA PRO A 110 9.98 12.06 -8.72
C PRO A 110 8.71 12.92 -8.78
N PRO A 111 8.77 14.20 -8.39
CA PRO A 111 7.62 15.08 -8.46
C PRO A 111 7.12 15.17 -9.90
N VAL A 112 5.83 14.96 -10.11
CA VAL A 112 5.23 15.09 -11.45
C VAL A 112 5.21 16.57 -11.83
N TYR A 113 6.17 16.99 -12.66
CA TYR A 113 6.14 18.32 -13.27
C TYR A 113 4.98 18.38 -14.29
N THR A 114 3.79 18.80 -13.86
CA THR A 114 2.74 19.22 -14.81
C THR A 114 3.25 20.44 -15.58
N THR A 115 3.54 20.25 -16.86
CA THR A 115 3.96 21.32 -17.79
C THR A 115 2.74 22.08 -18.30
#